data_AF-A0ABD1CS17-F1
#
_entry.id   AF-A0ABD1CS17-F1
#
_cell.length_a   1.000
_cell.length_b   1.000
_cell.length_c   1.000
_cell.angle_alpha   90.00
_cell.angle_beta   90.00
_cell.angle_gamma   90.00
#
_symmetry.space_group_name_H-M   'P 1'
#
loop_
_entity.id
_entity.type
_entity.pdbx_description
1 polymer ?
#
loop_
_entity_poly.entity_id
_entity_poly.type
_entity_poly.pdbx_seq_one_letter_code
_entity_poly.pdbx_strand_id
1 'polypeptide(L)' 'MWTLGRRRAGGGGDRMVLAPLAVLVATLNVLAAQSLIHSPPSIIKQPPTDEMLFQVAQTGENDKPFIIECEAEGEPTPR' A
#
# COMPACT_ATOMS: atom_id res chain seq x y z
N MET A 1 50.20 -49.51 -13.72
CA MET A 1 48.93 -49.50 -14.48
C MET A 1 48.11 -48.30 -14.01
N TRP A 2 47.85 -47.36 -14.91
CA TRP A 2 47.01 -46.16 -14.68
C TRP A 2 45.56 -46.47 -15.05
N THR A 3 44.58 -46.05 -14.25
CA THR A 3 43.23 -45.73 -14.76
C THR A 3 42.69 -44.49 -14.07
N LEU A 4 42.83 -43.37 -14.76
CA LEU A 4 42.19 -42.10 -14.50
C LEU A 4 40.68 -42.23 -14.78
N GLY A 5 39.86 -42.21 -13.72
CA GLY A 5 38.39 -42.20 -13.80
C GLY A 5 37.83 -40.84 -14.21
N ARG A 6 37.89 -40.59 -15.52
CA ARG A 6 37.07 -39.71 -16.37
C ARG A 6 35.99 -38.85 -15.65
N ARG A 7 36.18 -37.52 -15.68
CA ARG A 7 35.14 -36.50 -15.39
C ARG A 7 33.88 -36.76 -16.21
N ARG A 8 32.71 -36.70 -15.58
CA ARG A 8 31.42 -36.51 -16.27
C ARG A 8 31.12 -35.01 -16.33
N ALA A 9 31.45 -34.40 -17.46
CA ALA A 9 30.87 -33.13 -17.87
C ALA A 9 29.48 -33.43 -18.46
N GLY A 10 28.44 -32.74 -17.98
CA GLY A 10 27.10 -32.82 -18.55
C GLY A 10 26.12 -31.94 -17.80
N GLY A 11 25.74 -30.82 -18.40
CA GLY A 11 24.54 -30.04 -18.00
C GLY A 11 24.77 -28.77 -17.15
N GLY A 12 25.90 -28.07 -17.30
CA GLY A 12 26.22 -26.87 -16.49
C GLY A 12 25.76 -25.51 -17.04
N GLY A 13 25.32 -25.43 -18.30
CA GLY A 13 25.06 -24.14 -18.98
C GLY A 13 23.70 -23.52 -18.68
N ASP A 14 22.63 -24.31 -18.74
CA ASP A 14 21.25 -23.81 -18.59
C ASP A 14 20.95 -23.35 -17.16
N ARG A 15 21.47 -24.10 -16.18
CA ARG A 15 21.31 -23.81 -14.74
C ARG A 15 22.04 -22.54 -14.30
N MET A 16 23.12 -22.16 -15.01
CA MET A 16 23.93 -20.98 -14.70
C MET A 16 23.16 -19.68 -14.98
N VAL A 17 22.21 -19.69 -15.93
CA VAL A 17 21.44 -18.51 -16.36
C VAL A 17 20.04 -18.50 -15.74
N LEU A 18 19.44 -19.68 -15.49
CA LEU A 18 18.14 -19.80 -14.83
C LEU A 18 18.15 -19.29 -13.37
N ALA A 19 19.23 -19.55 -12.63
CA ALA A 19 19.35 -19.11 -11.24
C ALA A 19 19.36 -17.57 -11.07
N PRO A 20 20.19 -16.78 -11.77
CA PRO A 20 20.16 -15.33 -11.64
C PRO A 20 18.87 -14.71 -12.17
N LEU A 21 18.24 -15.29 -13.21
CA LEU A 21 16.92 -14.87 -13.69
C LEU A 21 15.83 -15.08 -12.63
N ALA A 22 15.82 -16.24 -11.97
CA ALA A 22 14.86 -16.51 -10.90
C ALA A 22 15.05 -15.55 -9.71
N VAL A 23 16.30 -15.24 -9.35
CA VAL A 23 16.61 -14.25 -8.30
C VAL A 23 16.13 -12.86 -8.70
N LEU A 24 16.40 -12.43 -9.93
CA LEU A 24 15.95 -11.13 -10.43
C LEU A 24 14.41 -11.01 -10.36
N VAL A 25 13.70 -12.02 -10.86
CA VAL A 25 12.23 -12.06 -10.81
C VAL A 25 11.73 -12.03 -9.36
N ALA A 26 12.34 -12.80 -8.46
CA ALA A 26 11.98 -12.80 -7.04
C ALA A 26 12.19 -11.41 -6.39
N THR A 27 13.32 -10.74 -6.66
CA THR A 27 13.57 -9.40 -6.14
C THR A 27 12.58 -8.36 -6.65
N LEU A 28 12.21 -8.40 -7.94
CA LEU A 28 11.23 -7.49 -8.52
C LEU A 28 9.83 -7.65 -7.88
N ASN A 29 9.41 -8.88 -7.59
CA ASN A 29 8.13 -9.15 -6.91
C ASN A 29 8.12 -8.61 -5.47
N VAL A 30 9.23 -8.74 -4.73
CA VAL A 30 9.34 -8.19 -3.37
C VAL A 30 9.28 -6.66 -3.39
N LEU A 31 9.96 -6.00 -4.33
CA LEU A 31 9.89 -4.55 -4.48
C LEU A 31 8.47 -4.08 -4.86
N ALA A 32 7.78 -4.78 -5.75
CA ALA A 32 6.41 -4.46 -6.15
C ALA A 32 5.40 -4.65 -5.00
N ALA A 33 5.61 -5.62 -4.12
CA ALA A 33 4.76 -5.82 -2.95
C ALA A 33 4.92 -4.71 -1.90
N GLN A 34 6.07 -4.03 -1.87
CA GLN A 34 6.36 -2.94 -0.94
C GLN A 34 5.92 -1.56 -1.46
N SER A 35 5.60 -1.41 -2.74
CA SER A 35 5.13 -0.15 -3.32
C SER A 35 3.64 0.11 -3.08
N LEU A 36 3.07 -0.40 -2.00
CA LEU A 36 1.75 0.04 -1.53
C LEU A 36 1.85 1.55 -1.29
N ILE A 37 1.13 2.34 -2.09
CA ILE A 37 1.18 3.79 -2.11
C ILE A 37 0.61 4.28 -0.78
N HIS A 38 1.47 4.44 0.21
CA HIS A 38 1.14 5.13 1.44
C HIS A 38 1.13 6.63 1.16
N SER A 39 -0.03 7.14 0.76
CA SER A 39 -0.31 8.57 0.73
C SER A 39 -1.09 8.98 1.98
N PRO A 40 -0.92 10.22 2.47
CA PRO A 40 -1.80 10.76 3.48
C PRO A 40 -3.26 10.69 2.99
N PRO A 41 -4.24 10.48 3.88
CA PRO A 41 -5.63 10.40 3.48
C PRO A 41 -6.13 11.75 2.96
N SER A 42 -6.97 11.70 1.93
CA SER A 42 -7.61 12.86 1.31
C SER A 42 -9.03 13.01 1.83
N ILE A 43 -9.43 14.24 2.17
CA ILE A 43 -10.80 14.50 2.64
C ILE A 43 -11.71 14.61 1.42
N ILE A 44 -12.71 13.73 1.33
CA ILE A 44 -13.70 13.71 0.23
C ILE A 44 -14.93 14.53 0.58
N LYS A 45 -15.43 14.41 1.81
CA LYS A 45 -16.60 15.18 2.27
C LYS A 45 -16.25 15.95 3.52
N GLN A 46 -16.54 17.24 3.46
CA GLN A 46 -16.46 18.18 4.58
C GLN A 46 -17.84 18.75 4.80
N PRO A 47 -18.16 19.16 6.05
CA PRO A 47 -19.34 19.96 6.28
C PRO A 47 -19.23 21.26 5.45
N PRO A 48 -20.33 21.75 4.88
CA PRO A 48 -20.33 23.04 4.20
C PRO A 48 -19.90 24.15 5.18
N THR A 49 -19.01 25.04 4.74
CA THR A 49 -18.47 26.14 5.57
C THR A 49 -19.48 27.25 5.84
N ASP A 50 -20.58 27.26 5.09
CA ASP A 50 -21.55 28.35 5.07
C ASP A 50 -22.68 28.14 6.08
N GLU A 51 -22.68 27.02 6.81
CA GLU A 51 -23.65 26.74 7.87
C GLU A 51 -23.12 27.18 9.24
N MET A 52 -23.96 27.88 10.01
CA MET A 52 -23.64 28.26 11.38
C MET A 52 -23.70 27.02 12.28
N LEU A 53 -22.54 26.39 12.51
CA LEU A 53 -22.41 25.19 13.34
C LEU A 53 -22.65 25.47 14.83
N PHE A 54 -22.50 26.71 15.28
CA PHE A 54 -22.64 27.02 16.70
C PHE A 54 -23.38 28.35 16.85
N GLN A 55 -24.49 28.31 17.57
CA GLN A 55 -25.21 29.50 17.98
C GLN A 55 -25.24 29.52 19.51
N VAL A 56 -24.83 30.64 20.10
CA VAL A 56 -24.89 30.81 21.56
C VAL A 56 -26.37 30.85 21.95
N ALA A 57 -26.80 29.93 22.81
CA ALA A 57 -28.21 29.79 23.19
C ALA A 57 -28.78 31.12 23.70
N GLN A 58 -29.74 31.69 22.96
CA GLN A 58 -30.55 32.81 23.41
C GLN A 58 -31.83 32.29 24.05
N THR A 59 -32.33 32.98 25.07
CA THR A 59 -33.50 32.54 25.85
C THR A 59 -34.70 32.31 24.94
N GLY A 60 -35.09 31.05 24.73
CA GLY A 60 -36.23 30.66 23.89
C GLY A 60 -35.89 30.07 22.51
N GLU A 61 -34.61 29.95 22.13
CA GLU A 61 -34.20 29.19 20.93
C GLU A 61 -34.19 27.67 21.21
N ASN A 62 -34.60 26.88 20.22
CA ASN A 62 -34.60 25.42 20.29
C ASN A 62 -33.21 24.92 19.87
N ASP A 63 -32.51 24.21 20.76
CA ASP A 63 -31.25 23.54 20.45
C ASP A 63 -31.51 22.45 19.40
N LYS A 64 -31.18 22.75 18.14
CA LYS A 64 -31.26 21.79 17.05
C LYS A 64 -29.93 21.03 16.96
N PRO A 65 -29.88 19.73 17.29
CA PRO A 65 -28.67 18.95 17.11
C PRO A 65 -28.34 18.84 15.61
N PHE A 66 -27.06 18.97 15.28
CA PHE A 66 -26.55 18.78 13.92
C PHE A 66 -25.45 17.72 13.93
N ILE A 67 -25.25 17.06 12.78
CA ILE A 67 -24.22 16.05 12.58
C ILE A 67 -23.13 16.68 11.72
N ILE A 68 -21.88 16.56 12.16
CA ILE A 68 -20.71 16.98 11.38
C ILE A 68 -20.22 15.76 10.60
N GLU A 69 -20.46 15.75 9.30
CA GLU A 69 -20.02 14.67 8.42
C GLU A 69 -18.58 14.91 7.95
N CYS A 70 -17.72 13.90 8.07
CA CYS A 70 -16.37 13.90 7.51
C CYS A 70 -16.11 12.54 6.87
N GLU A 71 -15.76 12.54 5.59
CA GLU A 71 -15.34 11.33 4.88
C GLU A 71 -13.94 11.54 4.31
N ALA A 72 -13.05 10.58 4.57
CA ALA A 72 -11.69 10.59 4.05
C ALA A 72 -11.38 9.25 3.35
N GLU A 73 -10.58 9.31 2.29
CA GLU A 73 -10.03 8.14 1.60
C GLU A 73 -8.53 8.06 1.80
N GLY A 74 -7.98 6.84 1.78
CA GLY A 74 -6.55 6.62 1.85
C GLY A 74 -6.22 5.14 2.02
N GLU A 75 -5.01 4.76 1.60
CA GLU A 75 -4.43 3.46 1.91
C GLU A 75 -3.28 3.67 2.92
N PRO A 76 -3.42 3.19 4.17
CA PRO A 76 -4.47 2.30 4.67
C PRO A 76 -5.74 3.07 5.04
N THR A 77 -6.86 2.36 5.23
CA THR A 77 -8.15 2.97 5.58
C THR A 77 -8.03 3.94 6.78
N PRO A 78 -8.56 5.17 6.67
CA PRO A 78 -8.58 6.14 7.76
C PRO A 78 -9.34 5.62 8.99
N ARG A 79 -8.97 6.12 10.18
CA ARG A 79 -9.62 5.79 11.46
C ARG A 79 -10.64 6.83 11.88
#